data_AF-A0AAU9Y5U1-F1
#
_entry.id   AF-A0AAU9Y5U1-F1
#
_cell.length_a   1.000
_cell.length_b   1.000
_cell.length_c   1.000
_cell.angle_alpha   90.00
_cell.angle_beta   90.00
_cell.angle_gamma   90.00
#
_symmetry.space_group_name_H-M   'P 1'
#
loop_
_entity.id
_entity.type
_entity.pdbx_description
1 polymer ?
#
loop_
_entity_poly.entity_id
_entity_poly.type
_entity_poly.pdbx_seq_one_letter_code
_entity_poly.pdbx_strand_id
1 'polypeptide(L)'
;MDQVTVEKLIQKYKDNGELEREDPALVMLKQWPGSKQYKDNPEALPGLEQKINGLFEIILESELNVYNKYRTFRDEKDKTRKTLLHYASELGFLLVCKTLVKKYPVLLNLQTEEVREIRTMLPVELALVAENDEVSAYLIRMMWHERVQKLFFWRPKNIANPKPSFFSFKSFIENPKMKKTVIAVLDQMMNPLWPHLPKRKDSYENEKEKEVVEGAWRTITDDPLDYHFYYHILDGDEGGRPPKVMMPGGHAWTENKYFNWRDMSCLHVIAKSRNLEALQHPVVRMLVKAKWKSYGHFFLSLQAAFYVIFLLCLSYSLLSASTTVDPTQYGGEPDSLRGFCEIFTLIMVVFYICEEINQMRL
;
A
#
# COMPACT_ATOMS: atom_id res chain seq x y z
N MET A 1 42.16 -1.07 -2.34
CA MET A 1 42.02 0.38 -2.61
C MET A 1 41.02 1.02 -1.65
N ASP A 2 39.90 0.37 -1.36
CA ASP A 2 38.84 0.91 -0.51
C ASP A 2 39.27 1.06 0.95
N GLN A 3 39.95 0.08 1.54
CA GLN A 3 40.47 0.15 2.91
C GLN A 3 41.43 1.33 3.13
N VAL A 4 42.36 1.56 2.20
CA VAL A 4 43.28 2.72 2.22
C VAL A 4 42.52 4.06 2.08
N THR A 5 41.42 4.06 1.35
CA THR A 5 40.56 5.25 1.18
C THR A 5 39.79 5.55 2.46
N VAL A 6 39.25 4.52 3.11
CA VAL A 6 38.60 4.63 4.42
C VAL A 6 39.61 5.07 5.48
N GLU A 7 40.80 4.48 5.54
CA GLU A 7 41.86 4.88 6.47
C GLU A 7 42.24 6.35 6.27
N LYS A 8 42.33 6.84 5.02
CA LYS A 8 42.54 8.28 4.76
C LYS A 8 41.37 9.14 5.21
N LEU A 9 40.12 8.67 5.10
CA LEU A 9 38.94 9.39 5.61
C LEU A 9 38.92 9.41 7.14
N ILE A 10 39.22 8.29 7.78
CA ILE A 10 39.35 8.15 9.24
C ILE A 10 40.48 9.04 9.75
N GLN A 11 41.65 9.00 9.11
CA GLN A 11 42.81 9.81 9.50
C GLN A 11 42.51 11.30 9.32
N LYS A 12 41.87 11.71 8.22
CA LYS A 12 41.39 13.10 8.05
C LYS A 12 40.36 13.51 9.09
N TYR A 13 39.54 12.59 9.60
CA TYR A 13 38.61 12.87 10.69
C TYR A 13 39.36 13.02 12.03
N LYS A 14 40.33 12.14 12.31
CA LYS A 14 41.16 12.18 13.53
C LYS A 14 42.10 13.40 13.58
N ASP A 15 42.78 13.74 12.47
CA ASP A 15 43.79 14.81 12.39
C ASP A 15 43.21 16.22 12.55
N ASN A 16 41.93 16.43 12.20
CA ASN A 16 41.30 17.75 12.23
C ASN A 16 40.55 18.03 13.55
N GLY A 17 40.69 17.16 14.55
CA GLY A 17 39.94 17.21 15.81
C GLY A 17 38.48 16.81 15.62
N GLU A 18 37.90 16.11 16.60
CA GLU A 18 36.52 15.62 16.61
C GLU A 18 35.44 16.73 16.50
N LEU A 19 35.83 18.00 16.41
CA LEU A 19 34.95 19.16 16.58
C LEU A 19 34.57 19.90 15.29
N GLU A 20 35.24 19.73 14.14
CA GLU A 20 35.00 20.66 13.01
C GLU A 20 34.85 20.08 11.59
N ARG A 21 34.91 18.75 11.36
CA ARG A 21 34.53 18.16 10.06
C ARG A 21 33.42 17.12 10.17
N GLU A 22 32.54 17.13 9.16
CA GLU A 22 31.38 16.23 9.08
C GLU A 22 31.81 14.77 9.16
N ASP A 23 31.06 13.97 9.91
CA ASP A 23 31.28 12.53 10.07
C ASP A 23 31.46 11.85 8.70
N PRO A 24 32.42 10.92 8.52
CA PRO A 24 32.69 10.29 7.23
C PRO A 24 31.45 9.66 6.59
N ALA A 25 30.53 9.11 7.40
CA ALA A 25 29.26 8.57 6.93
C ALA A 25 28.34 9.66 6.34
N LEU A 26 28.31 10.84 6.94
CA LEU A 26 27.57 12.00 6.44
C LEU A 26 28.20 12.56 5.16
N VAL A 27 29.53 12.64 5.08
CA VAL A 27 30.20 13.12 3.88
C VAL A 27 29.83 12.26 2.66
N MET A 28 29.84 10.94 2.82
CA MET A 28 29.47 10.00 1.76
C MET A 28 28.00 10.08 1.36
N LEU A 29 27.09 10.28 2.31
CA LEU A 29 25.64 10.29 2.04
C LEU A 29 25.06 11.68 1.75
N LYS A 30 25.77 12.77 2.05
CA LYS A 30 25.27 14.14 1.90
C LYS A 30 26.07 14.91 0.87
N GLN A 31 27.40 14.88 0.96
CA GLN A 31 28.26 15.72 0.12
C GLN A 31 28.56 15.08 -1.23
N TRP A 32 28.84 13.76 -1.27
CA TRP A 32 29.20 13.09 -2.53
C TRP A 32 28.06 13.12 -3.55
N PRO A 33 26.80 12.75 -3.19
CA PRO A 33 25.68 12.79 -4.12
C PRO A 33 25.31 14.22 -4.53
N GLY A 34 25.56 15.20 -3.64
CA GLY A 34 25.34 16.62 -3.90
C GLY A 34 26.42 17.30 -4.77
N SER A 35 27.51 16.60 -5.11
CA SER A 35 28.55 17.16 -5.96
C SER A 35 28.10 17.25 -7.43
N LYS A 36 28.57 18.27 -8.15
CA LYS A 36 28.15 18.57 -9.54
C LYS A 36 28.25 17.33 -10.46
N GLN A 37 29.27 16.51 -10.26
CA GLN A 37 29.51 15.29 -11.05
C GLN A 37 28.33 14.30 -11.03
N TYR A 38 27.65 14.15 -9.89
CA TYR A 38 26.54 13.20 -9.74
C TYR A 38 25.17 13.87 -9.86
N LYS A 39 25.09 15.16 -9.54
CA LYS A 39 23.86 15.95 -9.73
C LYS A 39 23.48 16.08 -11.21
N ASP A 40 24.48 16.21 -12.08
CA ASP A 40 24.28 16.40 -13.52
C ASP A 40 24.25 15.05 -14.29
N ASN A 41 24.60 13.93 -13.64
CA ASN A 41 24.58 12.60 -14.23
C ASN A 41 23.97 11.54 -13.28
N PRO A 42 22.64 11.40 -13.27
CA PRO A 42 21.96 10.43 -12.41
C PRO A 42 22.28 8.97 -12.75
N GLU A 43 22.77 8.68 -13.96
CA GLU A 43 23.16 7.31 -14.36
C GLU A 43 24.42 6.83 -13.63
N ALA A 44 25.21 7.74 -13.05
CA ALA A 44 26.39 7.40 -12.26
C ALA A 44 26.07 7.06 -10.78
N LEU A 45 24.82 7.29 -10.33
CA LEU A 45 24.40 7.07 -8.95
C LEU A 45 24.50 5.59 -8.48
N PRO A 46 24.16 4.57 -9.29
CA PRO A 46 24.31 3.17 -8.87
C PRO A 46 25.78 2.77 -8.63
N GLY A 47 26.71 3.29 -9.44
CA GLY A 47 28.15 3.06 -9.23
C GLY A 47 28.67 3.76 -7.98
N LEU A 48 28.16 4.96 -7.68
CA LEU A 48 28.45 5.68 -6.44
C LEU A 48 27.92 4.91 -5.22
N GLU A 49 26.70 4.38 -5.31
CA GLU A 49 26.08 3.58 -4.25
C GLU A 49 26.92 2.35 -3.90
N GLN A 50 27.38 1.57 -4.88
CA GLN A 50 28.21 0.39 -4.64
C GLN A 50 29.50 0.76 -3.91
N LYS A 51 30.16 1.84 -4.36
CA LYS A 51 31.36 2.36 -3.72
C LYS A 51 31.09 2.83 -2.30
N ILE A 52 29.99 3.56 -2.08
CA ILE A 52 29.59 3.99 -0.75
C ILE A 52 29.35 2.76 0.13
N ASN A 53 28.59 1.76 -0.31
CA ASN A 53 28.29 0.58 0.49
C ASN A 53 29.57 -0.16 0.93
N GLY A 54 30.53 -0.37 0.02
CA GLY A 54 31.80 -1.01 0.36
C GLY A 54 32.60 -0.22 1.39
N LEU A 55 32.67 1.10 1.27
CA LEU A 55 33.34 1.96 2.26
C LEU A 55 32.57 2.00 3.59
N PHE A 56 31.24 1.99 3.52
CA PHE A 56 30.36 2.05 4.68
C PHE A 56 30.45 0.78 5.52
N GLU A 57 30.52 -0.40 4.90
CA GLU A 57 30.72 -1.68 5.59
C GLU A 57 32.00 -1.65 6.44
N ILE A 58 33.10 -1.16 5.86
CA ILE A 58 34.39 -1.00 6.54
C ILE A 58 34.27 0.01 7.70
N ILE A 59 33.61 1.16 7.49
CA ILE A 59 33.42 2.17 8.55
C ILE A 59 32.61 1.61 9.71
N LEU A 60 31.57 0.83 9.43
CA LEU A 60 30.75 0.19 10.47
C LEU A 60 31.50 -0.89 11.26
N GLU A 61 32.62 -1.42 10.75
CA GLU A 61 33.49 -2.39 11.44
C GLU A 61 34.75 -1.76 12.03
N SER A 62 34.99 -0.49 11.72
CA SER A 62 36.16 0.27 12.19
C SER A 62 35.97 0.86 13.59
N GLU A 63 37.07 1.40 14.13
CA GLU A 63 37.13 2.17 15.37
C GLU A 63 36.19 3.39 15.40
N LEU A 64 35.69 3.87 14.25
CA LEU A 64 34.72 4.97 14.24
C LEU A 64 33.35 4.58 14.79
N ASN A 65 33.04 3.28 14.81
CA ASN A 65 31.79 2.75 15.34
C ASN A 65 31.93 2.22 16.78
N VAL A 66 32.89 2.74 17.53
CA VAL A 66 33.06 2.42 18.95
C VAL A 66 31.78 2.77 19.71
N TYR A 67 31.33 1.85 20.58
CA TYR A 67 30.03 1.88 21.28
C TYR A 67 28.77 1.91 20.41
N ASN A 68 28.84 1.48 19.14
CA ASN A 68 27.71 1.54 18.19
C ASN A 68 27.14 2.96 17.98
N LYS A 69 28.04 3.95 17.85
CA LYS A 69 27.69 5.36 17.58
C LYS A 69 26.59 5.51 16.52
N TYR A 70 26.65 4.72 15.44
CA TYR A 70 25.72 4.83 14.31
C TYR A 70 24.32 4.27 14.56
N ARG A 71 24.08 3.59 15.69
CA ARG A 71 22.76 3.01 16.04
C ARG A 71 21.67 4.08 16.22
N THR A 72 22.02 5.24 16.76
CA THR A 72 21.11 6.37 17.01
C THR A 72 21.66 7.68 16.48
N PHE A 73 22.62 7.60 15.56
CA PHE A 73 23.28 8.79 15.01
C PHE A 73 22.27 9.68 14.27
N ARG A 74 22.31 10.96 14.60
CA ARG A 74 21.51 12.03 14.00
C ARG A 74 22.44 13.14 13.55
N ASP A 75 22.20 13.68 12.36
CA ASP A 75 22.92 14.85 11.87
C ASP A 75 22.50 16.10 12.66
N GLU A 76 23.36 16.58 13.55
CA GLU A 76 23.09 17.78 14.37
C GLU A 76 23.15 19.07 13.56
N LYS A 77 23.81 19.04 12.39
CA LYS A 77 23.83 20.20 11.47
C LYS A 77 22.53 20.31 10.67
N ASP A 78 21.80 19.20 10.56
CA ASP A 78 20.50 19.19 9.90
C ASP A 78 19.39 19.60 10.86
N LYS A 79 18.54 20.54 10.44
CA LYS A 79 17.44 21.05 11.27
C LYS A 79 16.45 19.94 11.62
N THR A 80 16.23 19.00 10.70
CA THR A 80 15.32 17.86 10.89
C THR A 80 15.98 16.68 11.60
N ARG A 81 17.27 16.78 11.97
CA ARG A 81 18.06 15.74 12.61
C ARG A 81 17.94 14.36 11.93
N LYS A 82 18.05 14.36 10.61
CA LYS A 82 18.01 13.13 9.79
C LYS A 82 19.06 12.13 10.26
N THR A 83 18.68 10.85 10.26
CA THR A 83 19.63 9.73 10.47
C THR A 83 20.24 9.32 9.14
N LEU A 84 21.28 8.48 9.18
CA LEU A 84 21.93 7.93 7.99
C LEU A 84 20.93 7.16 7.09
N LEU A 85 19.96 6.47 7.70
CA LEU A 85 18.93 5.77 6.95
C LEU A 85 17.97 6.74 6.24
N HIS A 86 17.65 7.90 6.83
CA HIS A 86 16.82 8.91 6.16
C HIS A 86 17.49 9.42 4.88
N TYR A 87 18.78 9.75 4.94
CA TYR A 87 19.53 10.19 3.77
C TYR A 87 19.63 9.10 2.70
N ALA A 88 19.98 7.86 3.08
CA ALA A 88 20.04 6.75 2.13
C ALA A 88 18.67 6.45 1.48
N SER A 89 17.58 6.64 2.23
CA SER A 89 16.20 6.43 1.76
C SER A 89 15.76 7.49 0.76
N GLU A 90 16.07 8.76 1.03
CA GLU A 90 15.78 9.90 0.15
C GLU A 90 16.58 9.83 -1.16
N LEU A 91 17.83 9.34 -1.11
CA LEU A 91 18.70 9.19 -2.27
C LEU A 91 18.42 7.93 -3.11
N GLY A 92 17.64 6.99 -2.60
CA GLY A 92 17.34 5.74 -3.32
C GLY A 92 18.46 4.69 -3.26
N PHE A 93 19.37 4.78 -2.28
CA PHE A 93 20.49 3.84 -2.12
C PHE A 93 20.05 2.55 -1.39
N LEU A 94 19.51 1.59 -2.15
CA LEU A 94 19.03 0.29 -1.69
C LEU A 94 20.07 -0.56 -0.93
N LEU A 95 21.28 -0.71 -1.45
CA LEU A 95 22.37 -1.49 -0.84
C LEU A 95 22.75 -0.92 0.52
N VAL A 96 22.91 0.40 0.59
CA VAL A 96 23.22 1.09 1.86
C VAL A 96 22.07 0.91 2.85
N CYS A 97 20.82 1.05 2.40
CA CYS A 97 19.64 0.80 3.24
C CYS A 97 19.61 -0.64 3.76
N LYS A 98 19.91 -1.65 2.92
CA LYS A 98 19.98 -3.06 3.34
C LYS A 98 21.03 -3.28 4.42
N THR A 99 22.23 -2.73 4.24
CA THR A 99 23.33 -2.83 5.20
C THR A 99 22.97 -2.17 6.54
N LEU A 100 22.39 -0.97 6.49
CA LEU A 100 21.96 -0.23 7.67
C LEU A 100 20.85 -0.95 8.44
N VAL A 101 19.81 -1.45 7.74
CA VAL A 101 18.70 -2.16 8.38
C VAL A 101 19.16 -3.49 8.97
N LYS A 102 20.06 -4.21 8.28
CA LYS A 102 20.63 -5.49 8.77
C LYS A 102 21.44 -5.30 10.05
N LYS A 103 22.29 -4.26 10.13
CA LYS A 103 23.10 -3.99 11.33
C LYS A 103 22.30 -3.26 12.43
N TYR A 104 21.43 -2.33 12.06
CA TYR A 104 20.66 -1.48 12.98
C TYR A 104 19.17 -1.38 12.62
N PRO A 105 18.36 -2.41 12.89
CA PRO A 105 16.92 -2.39 12.61
C PRO A 105 16.16 -1.24 13.29
N VAL A 106 16.69 -0.73 14.42
CA VAL A 106 16.10 0.37 15.19
C VAL A 106 15.97 1.65 14.34
N LEU A 107 16.84 1.86 13.35
CA LEU A 107 16.81 3.04 12.49
C LEU A 107 15.50 3.17 11.69
N LEU A 108 14.80 2.06 11.40
CA LEU A 108 13.48 2.07 10.74
C LEU A 108 12.42 2.82 11.55
N ASN A 109 12.60 2.88 12.87
CA ASN A 109 11.61 3.39 13.81
C ASN A 109 11.89 4.84 14.23
N LEU A 110 13.04 5.39 13.87
CA LEU A 110 13.41 6.75 14.25
C LEU A 110 12.76 7.73 13.28
N GLN A 111 12.06 8.72 13.82
CA GLN A 111 11.51 9.83 13.06
C GLN A 111 12.48 11.02 13.07
N THR A 112 12.42 11.85 12.03
CA THR A 112 13.00 13.20 12.03
C THR A 112 12.36 14.07 13.12
N GLU A 113 13.05 15.12 13.53
CA GLU A 113 12.49 16.11 14.45
C GLU A 113 11.54 17.06 13.74
N GLU A 114 10.51 17.51 14.48
CA GLU A 114 9.52 18.45 13.98
C GLU A 114 10.15 19.83 13.84
N VAL A 115 10.12 20.38 12.63
CA VAL A 115 10.67 21.70 12.33
C VAL A 115 9.59 22.55 11.71
N ARG A 116 9.00 23.44 12.52
CA ARG A 116 7.94 24.39 12.11
C ARG A 116 6.72 23.68 11.51
N GLU A 117 6.63 23.66 10.18
CA GLU A 117 5.53 23.11 9.39
C GLU A 117 5.88 21.74 8.77
N ILE A 118 7.15 21.31 8.87
CA ILE A 118 7.61 20.03 8.36
C ILE A 118 7.32 18.97 9.41
N ARG A 119 6.38 18.07 9.10
CA ARG A 119 6.02 16.94 9.96
C ARG A 119 7.22 16.03 10.22
N THR A 120 7.19 15.31 11.34
CA THR A 120 8.12 14.22 11.58
C THR A 120 7.91 13.12 10.52
N MET A 121 8.99 12.68 9.89
CA MET A 121 8.95 11.65 8.86
C MET A 121 9.81 10.46 9.24
N LEU A 122 9.34 9.26 8.92
CA LEU A 122 10.14 8.03 8.96
C LEU A 122 11.01 7.92 7.69
N PRO A 123 12.06 7.09 7.71
CA PRO A 123 12.89 6.87 6.53
C PRO A 123 12.08 6.37 5.32
N VAL A 124 11.12 5.48 5.54
CA VAL A 124 10.21 4.99 4.50
C VAL A 124 9.37 6.11 3.88
N GLU A 125 8.96 7.09 4.69
CA GLU A 125 8.12 8.19 4.21
C GLU A 125 8.93 9.11 3.30
N LEU A 126 10.21 9.34 3.61
CA LEU A 126 11.11 10.08 2.71
C LEU A 126 11.35 9.31 1.40
N ALA A 127 11.53 7.99 1.45
CA ALA A 127 11.65 7.17 0.24
C ALA A 127 10.38 7.23 -0.63
N LEU A 128 9.20 7.23 -0.01
CA LEU A 128 7.92 7.34 -0.70
C LEU A 128 7.72 8.72 -1.34
N VAL A 129 8.10 9.79 -0.64
CA VAL A 129 8.04 11.17 -1.17
C VAL A 129 9.02 11.36 -2.33
N ALA A 130 10.20 10.72 -2.25
CA ALA A 130 11.21 10.75 -3.32
C ALA A 130 10.89 9.80 -4.50
N GLU A 131 9.79 9.05 -4.45
CA GLU A 131 9.38 8.05 -5.46
C GLU A 131 10.45 6.96 -5.71
N ASN A 132 11.23 6.61 -4.68
CA ASN A 132 12.25 5.58 -4.77
C ASN A 132 11.62 4.19 -4.59
N ASP A 133 11.18 3.57 -5.68
CA ASP A 133 10.37 2.34 -5.66
C ASP A 133 11.06 1.16 -4.95
N GLU A 134 12.32 0.88 -5.28
CA GLU A 134 13.02 -0.28 -4.73
C GLU A 134 13.30 -0.14 -3.22
N VAL A 135 13.68 1.06 -2.80
CA VAL A 135 13.97 1.36 -1.40
C VAL A 135 12.68 1.38 -0.59
N SER A 136 11.63 2.02 -1.11
CA SER A 136 10.30 2.04 -0.48
C SER A 136 9.78 0.61 -0.30
N ALA A 137 9.82 -0.22 -1.35
CA ALA A 137 9.40 -1.62 -1.28
C ALA A 137 10.18 -2.42 -0.24
N TYR A 138 11.51 -2.24 -0.18
CA TYR A 138 12.37 -2.91 0.79
C TYR A 138 12.05 -2.49 2.23
N LEU A 139 11.97 -1.18 2.49
CA LEU A 139 11.71 -0.65 3.84
C LEU A 139 10.32 -1.04 4.33
N ILE A 140 9.30 -1.00 3.47
CA ILE A 140 7.94 -1.46 3.80
C ILE A 140 7.94 -2.94 4.21
N ARG A 141 8.69 -3.79 3.49
CA ARG A 141 8.81 -5.22 3.83
C ARG A 141 9.51 -5.48 5.16
N MET A 142 10.46 -4.62 5.53
CA MET A 142 11.19 -4.73 6.79
C MET A 142 10.45 -4.09 7.98
N MET A 143 9.44 -3.29 7.72
CA MET A 143 8.62 -2.66 8.76
C MET A 143 7.49 -3.56 9.23
N TRP A 144 7.06 -3.32 10.46
CA TRP A 144 5.88 -3.95 11.03
C TRP A 144 4.61 -3.60 10.23
N HIS A 145 3.81 -4.61 9.89
CA HIS A 145 2.57 -4.45 9.12
C HIS A 145 1.64 -3.39 9.71
N GLU A 146 1.42 -3.36 11.03
CA GLU A 146 0.55 -2.36 11.68
C GLU A 146 1.02 -0.92 11.41
N ARG A 147 2.34 -0.69 11.37
CA ARG A 147 2.90 0.63 11.07
C ARG A 147 2.67 1.00 9.61
N VAL A 148 2.88 0.06 8.70
CA VAL A 148 2.62 0.28 7.27
C VAL A 148 1.14 0.60 7.06
N GLN A 149 0.24 -0.18 7.67
CA GLN A 149 -1.21 0.06 7.62
C GLN A 149 -1.57 1.47 8.08
N LYS A 150 -0.95 1.97 9.16
CA LYS A 150 -1.17 3.33 9.67
C LYS A 150 -0.74 4.46 8.74
N LEU A 151 0.21 4.22 7.84
CA LEU A 151 0.60 5.22 6.83
C LEU A 151 -0.56 5.49 5.85
N PHE A 152 -1.34 4.45 5.57
CA PHE A 152 -2.44 4.45 4.62
C PHE A 152 -3.83 4.53 5.27
N PHE A 153 -3.92 4.42 6.59
CA PHE A 153 -5.18 4.54 7.32
C PHE A 153 -5.48 5.99 7.69
N TRP A 154 -6.75 6.39 7.58
CA TRP A 154 -7.21 7.71 8.02
C TRP A 154 -6.99 7.94 9.53
N ARG A 155 -6.95 9.21 9.95
CA ARG A 155 -6.64 9.60 11.33
C ARG A 155 -7.86 10.24 12.00
N PRO A 156 -8.65 9.45 12.76
CA PRO A 156 -9.90 9.93 13.36
C PRO A 156 -9.72 10.71 14.66
N LYS A 157 -8.48 11.14 15.02
CA LYS A 157 -8.16 11.79 16.31
C LYS A 157 -9.10 12.94 16.69
N ASN A 158 -9.69 13.62 15.72
CA ASN A 158 -10.75 14.59 15.94
C ASN A 158 -12.01 14.18 15.17
N ILE A 159 -13.03 13.69 15.88
CA ILE A 159 -14.28 13.15 15.29
C ILE A 159 -15.01 14.23 14.47
N ALA A 160 -14.82 15.50 14.81
CA ALA A 160 -15.41 16.64 14.09
C ALA A 160 -14.72 16.96 12.76
N ASN A 161 -13.44 16.60 12.60
CA ASN A 161 -12.71 16.79 11.35
C ASN A 161 -11.59 15.73 11.21
N PRO A 162 -11.93 14.52 10.75
CA PRO A 162 -10.96 13.45 10.62
C PRO A 162 -9.97 13.76 9.50
N LYS A 163 -8.68 13.67 9.83
CA LYS A 163 -7.62 13.91 8.85
C LYS A 163 -7.46 12.69 7.93
N PRO A 164 -7.21 12.89 6.63
CA PRO A 164 -6.88 11.78 5.74
C PRO A 164 -5.59 11.08 6.19
N SER A 165 -5.36 9.90 5.59
CA SER A 165 -4.09 9.19 5.68
C SER A 165 -2.92 10.09 5.28
N PHE A 166 -1.71 9.70 5.67
CA PHE A 166 -0.52 10.46 5.30
C PHE A 166 -0.16 10.30 3.83
N PHE A 167 -0.51 9.16 3.26
CA PHE A 167 -0.31 8.83 1.86
C PHE A 167 -1.57 8.19 1.28
N SER A 168 -1.86 8.51 0.03
CA SER A 168 -2.89 7.85 -0.75
C SER A 168 -2.31 6.62 -1.41
N PHE A 169 -2.93 5.46 -1.22
CA PHE A 169 -2.49 4.26 -1.95
C PHE A 169 -2.82 4.36 -3.44
N LYS A 170 -3.93 5.04 -3.78
CA LYS A 170 -4.36 5.32 -5.15
C LYS A 170 -3.28 6.05 -5.95
N SER A 171 -2.66 7.09 -5.39
CA SER A 171 -1.59 7.83 -6.09
C SER A 171 -0.38 6.96 -6.43
N PHE A 172 -0.08 5.94 -5.61
CA PHE A 172 1.02 5.00 -5.90
C PHE A 172 0.66 3.96 -6.96
N ILE A 173 -0.60 3.53 -7.03
CA ILE A 173 -1.07 2.63 -8.11
C ILE A 173 -1.05 3.35 -9.47
N GLU A 174 -1.42 4.63 -9.49
CA GLU A 174 -1.42 5.45 -10.70
C GLU A 174 0.00 5.81 -11.17
N ASN A 175 0.97 5.89 -10.26
CA ASN A 175 2.37 6.17 -10.59
C ASN A 175 3.05 4.92 -11.21
N PRO A 176 3.46 4.95 -12.50
CA PRO A 176 4.06 3.80 -13.16
C PRO A 176 5.45 3.41 -12.61
N LYS A 177 6.11 4.28 -11.85
CA LYS A 177 7.42 4.02 -11.24
C LYS A 177 7.32 3.20 -9.96
N MET A 178 6.20 3.24 -9.24
CA MET A 178 6.06 2.72 -7.87
C MET A 178 5.51 1.30 -7.78
N LYS A 179 5.75 0.46 -8.80
CA LYS A 179 5.12 -0.86 -8.92
C LYS A 179 5.53 -1.82 -7.81
N LYS A 180 6.81 -1.86 -7.43
CA LYS A 180 7.31 -2.77 -6.38
C LYS A 180 6.78 -2.34 -5.01
N THR A 181 6.64 -1.03 -4.79
CA THR A 181 6.07 -0.46 -3.58
C THR A 181 4.61 -0.85 -3.41
N VAL A 182 3.82 -0.79 -4.48
CA VAL A 182 2.41 -1.25 -4.46
C VAL A 182 2.33 -2.70 -3.98
N ILE A 183 3.17 -3.58 -4.54
CA ILE A 183 3.21 -4.99 -4.15
C ILE A 183 3.67 -5.14 -2.70
N ALA A 184 4.71 -4.42 -2.28
CA ALA A 184 5.18 -4.46 -0.89
C ALA A 184 4.12 -4.00 0.12
N VAL A 185 3.31 -2.99 -0.22
CA VAL A 185 2.18 -2.58 0.62
C VAL A 185 1.14 -3.70 0.70
N LEU A 186 0.81 -4.34 -0.42
CA LEU A 186 -0.11 -5.48 -0.45
C LEU A 186 0.44 -6.69 0.33
N ASP A 187 1.74 -6.96 0.28
CA ASP A 187 2.40 -7.99 1.09
C ASP A 187 2.13 -7.76 2.58
N GLN A 188 2.18 -6.50 3.03
CA GLN A 188 1.91 -6.11 4.43
C GLN A 188 0.42 -6.17 4.83
N MET A 189 -0.49 -6.43 3.89
CA MET A 189 -1.90 -6.67 4.17
C MET A 189 -2.21 -8.14 4.46
N MET A 190 -1.24 -9.04 4.26
CA MET A 190 -1.32 -10.44 4.65
C MET A 190 -0.68 -10.58 6.03
N ASN A 191 -1.49 -10.73 7.08
CA ASN A 191 -0.96 -10.99 8.40
C ASN A 191 -1.07 -12.47 8.73
N PRO A 192 0.04 -13.20 8.85
CA PRO A 192 0.01 -14.53 9.41
C PRO A 192 -0.56 -14.49 10.84
N LEU A 193 -1.62 -15.25 11.08
CA LEU A 193 -2.33 -15.24 12.35
C LEU A 193 -1.86 -16.41 13.21
N TRP A 194 -1.33 -16.09 14.39
CA TRP A 194 -1.08 -17.05 15.46
C TRP A 194 -2.03 -16.76 16.62
N PRO A 195 -3.19 -17.46 16.70
CA PRO A 195 -4.22 -17.18 17.71
C PRO A 195 -3.71 -17.22 19.16
N HIS A 196 -2.63 -17.94 19.41
CA HIS A 196 -2.05 -18.14 20.74
C HIS A 196 -1.10 -17.03 21.18
N LEU A 197 -0.74 -16.09 20.29
CA LEU A 197 0.21 -15.04 20.63
C LEU A 197 -0.47 -13.76 21.15
N PRO A 198 0.17 -13.08 22.12
CA PRO A 198 -0.32 -11.79 22.60
C PRO A 198 -0.21 -10.73 21.48
N LYS A 199 -1.22 -9.86 21.37
CA LYS A 199 -1.21 -8.76 20.40
C LYS A 199 -0.12 -7.75 20.75
N ARG A 200 0.65 -7.32 19.74
CA ARG A 200 1.58 -6.20 19.89
C ARG A 200 0.80 -4.89 20.04
N LYS A 201 1.39 -3.94 20.78
CA LYS A 201 0.82 -2.60 21.00
C LYS A 201 1.83 -1.55 20.55
N ASP A 202 1.33 -0.39 20.10
CA ASP A 202 2.18 0.73 19.66
C ASP A 202 2.97 1.39 20.79
N SER A 203 2.38 1.39 21.97
CA SER A 203 2.99 1.86 23.21
C SER A 203 2.66 0.85 24.28
N TYR A 204 3.71 0.30 24.90
CA TYR A 204 3.57 -0.54 26.09
C TYR A 204 3.66 0.37 27.31
N GLU A 205 2.89 0.05 28.35
CA GLU A 205 2.95 0.80 29.60
C GLU A 205 4.28 0.53 30.32
N ASN A 206 4.82 -0.68 30.16
CA ASN A 206 6.06 -1.12 30.79
C ASN A 206 6.99 -1.83 29.80
N GLU A 207 8.30 -1.62 29.93
CA GLU A 207 9.31 -2.30 29.10
C GLU A 207 9.30 -3.82 29.29
N LYS A 208 8.90 -4.29 30.49
CA LYS A 208 8.70 -5.73 30.78
C LYS A 208 7.54 -6.35 29.99
N GLU A 209 6.43 -5.62 29.83
CA GLU A 209 5.30 -6.10 29.03
C GLU A 209 5.72 -6.28 27.57
N LYS A 210 6.46 -5.29 27.05
CA LYS A 210 7.05 -5.34 25.72
C LYS A 210 8.00 -6.53 25.57
N GLU A 211 8.88 -6.76 26.53
CA GLU A 211 9.84 -7.86 26.47
C GLU A 211 9.16 -9.25 26.50
N VAL A 212 8.11 -9.41 27.30
CA VAL A 212 7.30 -10.65 27.34
C VAL A 212 6.59 -10.90 26.01
N VAL A 213 5.94 -9.86 25.46
CA VAL A 213 5.27 -9.95 24.17
C VAL A 213 6.29 -10.26 23.09
N GLU A 214 7.35 -9.46 22.96
CA GLU A 214 8.42 -9.68 21.99
C GLU A 214 9.09 -11.06 22.15
N GLY A 215 9.24 -11.55 23.37
CA GLY A 215 9.77 -12.89 23.67
C GLY A 215 8.89 -14.01 23.09
N ALA A 216 7.57 -13.94 23.31
CA ALA A 216 6.61 -14.90 22.74
C ALA A 216 6.59 -14.86 21.20
N TRP A 217 6.81 -13.68 20.61
CA TRP A 217 6.91 -13.54 19.16
C TRP A 217 8.23 -14.05 18.57
N ARG A 218 9.30 -14.17 19.37
CA ARG A 218 10.57 -14.75 18.94
C ARG A 218 10.56 -16.29 18.89
N THR A 219 9.59 -16.93 19.54
CA THR A 219 9.50 -18.40 19.64
C THR A 219 8.66 -19.05 18.54
N ILE A 220 8.25 -18.29 17.52
CA ILE A 220 7.39 -18.78 16.44
C ILE A 220 8.17 -19.71 15.51
N THR A 221 7.56 -20.85 15.17
CA THR A 221 8.00 -21.72 14.06
C THR A 221 7.42 -21.22 12.73
N ASP A 222 8.19 -21.36 11.64
CA ASP A 222 8.04 -20.58 10.40
C ASP A 222 6.68 -20.62 9.69
N ASP A 223 5.81 -21.60 9.95
CA ASP A 223 4.53 -21.72 9.24
C ASP A 223 3.30 -21.28 10.09
N PRO A 224 2.58 -20.22 9.69
CA PRO A 224 1.32 -19.82 10.27
C PRO A 224 0.18 -20.76 9.85
N LEU A 225 -0.73 -21.04 10.79
CA LEU A 225 -1.89 -21.92 10.55
C LEU A 225 -3.00 -21.24 9.72
N ASP A 226 -3.09 -19.90 9.76
CA ASP A 226 -4.09 -19.13 9.03
C ASP A 226 -3.55 -17.73 8.67
N TYR A 227 -4.09 -17.12 7.62
CA TYR A 227 -3.74 -15.77 7.18
C TYR A 227 -4.94 -14.84 7.31
N HIS A 228 -4.76 -13.75 8.06
CA HIS A 228 -5.73 -12.68 8.11
C HIS A 228 -5.43 -11.63 7.04
N PHE A 229 -6.40 -11.39 6.17
CA PHE A 229 -6.30 -10.42 5.09
C PHE A 229 -6.95 -9.10 5.48
N TYR A 230 -6.17 -8.03 5.49
CA TYR A 230 -6.66 -6.67 5.76
C TYR A 230 -7.04 -5.96 4.46
N TYR A 231 -8.34 -5.80 4.20
CA TYR A 231 -8.84 -5.20 2.96
C TYR A 231 -9.04 -3.67 3.01
N HIS A 232 -8.77 -3.04 4.15
CA HIS A 232 -9.09 -1.62 4.37
C HIS A 232 -8.46 -0.66 3.36
N ILE A 233 -7.24 -0.94 2.89
CA ILE A 233 -6.58 -0.11 1.87
C ILE A 233 -7.25 -0.29 0.50
N LEU A 234 -7.71 -1.50 0.18
CA LEU A 234 -8.34 -1.81 -1.11
C LEU A 234 -9.77 -1.28 -1.21
N ASP A 235 -10.52 -1.34 -0.11
CA ASP A 235 -11.89 -0.86 -0.01
C ASP A 235 -12.01 0.61 0.42
N GLY A 236 -10.91 1.23 0.84
CA GLY A 236 -10.87 2.62 1.27
C GLY A 236 -10.94 3.61 0.12
N ASP A 237 -11.34 4.84 0.44
CA ASP A 237 -11.25 5.99 -0.47
C ASP A 237 -9.80 6.49 -0.61
N GLU A 238 -9.56 7.49 -1.47
CA GLU A 238 -8.25 8.11 -1.68
C GLU A 238 -7.60 8.63 -0.38
N GLY A 239 -8.42 8.99 0.62
CA GLY A 239 -7.97 9.44 1.94
C GLY A 239 -7.73 8.31 2.94
N GLY A 240 -7.80 7.04 2.53
CA GLY A 240 -7.61 5.89 3.38
C GLY A 240 -8.77 5.65 4.37
N ARG A 241 -9.96 6.19 4.08
CA ARG A 241 -11.13 6.07 4.96
C ARG A 241 -11.89 4.80 4.58
N PRO A 242 -12.20 3.92 5.53
CA PRO A 242 -13.01 2.73 5.24
C PRO A 242 -14.49 3.09 5.10
N PRO A 243 -15.27 2.31 4.33
CA PRO A 243 -16.71 2.54 4.16
C PRO A 243 -17.50 2.30 5.46
N LYS A 244 -17.03 1.37 6.30
CA LYS A 244 -17.59 1.07 7.61
C LYS A 244 -16.53 1.29 8.68
N VAL A 245 -16.91 1.95 9.77
CA VAL A 245 -16.06 2.13 10.95
C VAL A 245 -16.69 1.46 12.17
N MET A 246 -15.84 0.99 13.05
CA MET A 246 -16.27 0.49 14.36
C MET A 246 -16.48 1.67 15.31
N MET A 247 -17.64 1.71 15.98
CA MET A 247 -17.93 2.74 16.97
C MET A 247 -16.91 2.69 18.13
N PRO A 248 -16.56 3.84 18.74
CA PRO A 248 -15.82 3.85 19.99
C PRO A 248 -16.67 3.15 21.06
N GLY A 249 -16.28 1.93 21.44
CA GLY A 249 -17.08 1.01 22.26
C GLY A 249 -17.19 -0.40 21.68
N GLY A 250 -16.86 -0.62 20.40
CA GLY A 250 -16.65 -1.95 19.83
C GLY A 250 -17.90 -2.80 19.58
N HIS A 251 -19.10 -2.27 19.78
CA HIS A 251 -20.34 -3.07 19.71
C HIS A 251 -21.02 -3.08 18.33
N ALA A 252 -20.74 -2.11 17.46
CA ALA A 252 -21.38 -2.03 16.14
C ALA A 252 -20.49 -1.38 15.08
N TRP A 253 -20.60 -1.91 13.85
CA TRP A 253 -20.09 -1.27 12.64
C TRP A 253 -21.12 -0.25 12.16
N THR A 254 -20.69 0.98 11.91
CA THR A 254 -21.53 2.06 11.39
C THR A 254 -20.95 2.58 10.09
N GLU A 255 -21.83 3.05 9.20
CA GLU A 255 -21.42 3.69 7.96
C GLU A 255 -20.58 4.94 8.25
N ASN A 256 -19.48 5.07 7.52
CA ASN A 256 -18.58 6.19 7.68
C ASN A 256 -19.14 7.41 6.93
N LYS A 257 -19.61 8.42 7.68
CA LYS A 257 -20.11 9.68 7.11
C LYS A 257 -19.08 10.43 6.27
N TYR A 258 -17.78 10.18 6.51
CA TYR A 258 -16.68 10.87 5.83
C TYR A 258 -16.12 10.08 4.64
N PHE A 259 -16.66 8.89 4.36
CA PHE A 259 -16.25 8.09 3.22
C PHE A 259 -16.78 8.69 1.92
N ASN A 260 -15.89 8.88 0.95
CA ASN A 260 -16.29 9.38 -0.35
C ASN A 260 -16.80 8.26 -1.26
N TRP A 261 -18.12 8.08 -1.31
CA TRP A 261 -18.77 7.07 -2.17
C TRP A 261 -18.63 7.33 -3.67
N ARG A 262 -18.29 8.56 -4.10
CA ARG A 262 -18.06 8.89 -5.51
C ARG A 262 -16.65 8.57 -5.97
N ASP A 263 -15.74 8.29 -5.05
CA ASP A 263 -14.36 8.00 -5.37
C ASP A 263 -14.20 6.56 -5.83
N MET A 264 -13.26 6.34 -6.74
CA MET A 264 -12.94 5.01 -7.21
C MET A 264 -12.08 4.31 -6.17
N SER A 265 -12.54 3.14 -5.71
CA SER A 265 -11.76 2.33 -4.77
C SER A 265 -10.39 1.97 -5.33
N CYS A 266 -9.41 1.76 -4.44
CA CYS A 266 -8.08 1.32 -4.85
C CYS A 266 -8.13 0.00 -5.65
N LEU A 267 -9.08 -0.90 -5.34
CA LEU A 267 -9.32 -2.11 -6.13
C LEU A 267 -9.72 -1.80 -7.59
N HIS A 268 -10.60 -0.80 -7.80
CA HIS A 268 -10.98 -0.37 -9.15
C HIS A 268 -9.78 0.20 -9.91
N VAL A 269 -8.97 1.02 -9.24
CA VAL A 269 -7.79 1.64 -9.84
C VAL A 269 -6.75 0.57 -10.21
N ILE A 270 -6.54 -0.45 -9.37
CA ILE A 270 -5.71 -1.62 -9.71
C ILE A 270 -6.26 -2.35 -10.93
N ALA A 271 -7.58 -2.60 -10.99
CA ALA A 271 -8.21 -3.30 -12.10
C ALA A 271 -8.09 -2.53 -13.44
N LYS A 272 -8.11 -1.20 -13.40
CA LYS A 272 -7.90 -0.34 -14.58
C LYS A 272 -6.41 -0.16 -14.92
N SER A 273 -5.52 -0.38 -13.96
CA SER A 273 -4.07 -0.26 -14.17
C SER A 273 -3.50 -1.39 -15.02
N ARG A 274 -2.34 -1.16 -15.65
CA ARG A 274 -1.57 -2.21 -16.35
C ARG A 274 -0.70 -3.05 -15.40
N ASN A 275 -0.89 -2.94 -14.08
CA ASN A 275 -0.08 -3.66 -13.09
C ASN A 275 -0.66 -5.05 -12.84
N LEU A 276 -0.31 -6.01 -13.70
CA LEU A 276 -0.76 -7.40 -13.60
C LEU A 276 -0.30 -8.08 -12.30
N GLU A 277 0.87 -7.73 -11.78
CA GLU A 277 1.41 -8.29 -10.54
C GLU A 277 0.53 -7.90 -9.34
N ALA A 278 0.12 -6.63 -9.25
CA ALA A 278 -0.81 -6.17 -8.21
C ALA A 278 -2.19 -6.85 -8.33
N LEU A 279 -2.68 -7.09 -9.55
CA LEU A 279 -3.95 -7.78 -9.77
C LEU A 279 -3.91 -9.27 -9.38
N GLN A 280 -2.79 -9.95 -9.65
CA GLN A 280 -2.59 -11.36 -9.31
C GLN A 280 -2.27 -11.57 -7.82
N HIS A 281 -2.03 -10.49 -7.07
CA HIS A 281 -1.68 -10.56 -5.66
C HIS A 281 -2.72 -11.32 -4.82
N PRO A 282 -2.30 -12.20 -3.88
CA PRO A 282 -3.23 -13.03 -3.09
C PRO A 282 -4.31 -12.23 -2.35
N VAL A 283 -3.98 -11.08 -1.76
CA VAL A 283 -4.96 -10.21 -1.06
C VAL A 283 -6.06 -9.75 -2.01
N VAL A 284 -5.69 -9.32 -3.22
CA VAL A 284 -6.65 -8.85 -4.23
C VAL A 284 -7.52 -9.99 -4.69
N ARG A 285 -6.93 -11.16 -4.97
CA ARG A 285 -7.67 -12.36 -5.38
C ARG A 285 -8.63 -12.85 -4.28
N MET A 286 -8.19 -12.84 -3.03
CA MET A 286 -9.01 -13.22 -1.88
C MET A 286 -10.16 -12.23 -1.66
N LEU A 287 -9.92 -10.93 -1.82
CA LEU A 287 -10.97 -9.91 -1.77
C LEU A 287 -12.01 -10.12 -2.90
N VAL A 288 -11.56 -10.33 -4.13
CA VAL A 288 -12.43 -10.60 -5.27
C VAL A 288 -13.24 -11.88 -5.04
N LYS A 289 -12.62 -12.94 -4.53
CA LYS A 289 -13.31 -14.19 -4.16
C LYS A 289 -14.35 -13.98 -3.06
N ALA A 290 -14.03 -13.17 -2.05
CA ALA A 290 -14.97 -12.82 -0.98
C ALA A 290 -16.17 -12.04 -1.52
N LYS A 291 -15.94 -11.02 -2.36
CA LYS A 291 -16.99 -10.25 -3.03
C LYS A 291 -17.84 -11.10 -3.98
N TRP A 292 -17.21 -12.01 -4.71
CA TRP A 292 -17.89 -12.99 -5.57
C TRP A 292 -18.85 -13.88 -4.78
N LYS A 293 -18.38 -14.44 -3.65
CA LYS A 293 -19.21 -15.27 -2.78
C LYS A 293 -20.33 -14.47 -2.09
N SER A 294 -20.07 -13.21 -1.76
CA SER A 294 -21.03 -12.36 -1.06
C SER A 294 -22.18 -11.89 -1.96
N TYR A 295 -21.90 -11.39 -3.16
CA TYR A 295 -22.92 -10.81 -4.03
C TYR A 295 -22.71 -11.10 -5.51
N GLY A 296 -21.47 -11.31 -5.98
CA GLY A 296 -21.18 -11.48 -7.41
C GLY A 296 -21.90 -12.67 -8.04
N HIS A 297 -21.86 -13.84 -7.38
CA HIS A 297 -22.55 -15.04 -7.87
C HIS A 297 -24.08 -14.86 -7.90
N PHE A 298 -24.65 -14.24 -6.86
CA PHE A 298 -26.08 -13.98 -6.80
C PHE A 298 -26.52 -13.02 -7.92
N PHE A 299 -25.77 -11.93 -8.12
CA PHE A 299 -26.08 -10.95 -9.15
C PHE A 299 -25.99 -11.53 -10.56
N LEU A 300 -24.93 -12.31 -10.86
CA LEU A 300 -24.79 -12.97 -12.16
C LEU A 300 -25.91 -14.00 -12.39
N SER A 301 -26.25 -14.79 -11.36
CA SER A 301 -27.37 -15.74 -11.43
C SER A 301 -28.70 -15.04 -11.70
N LEU A 302 -28.95 -13.89 -11.05
CA LEU A 302 -30.13 -13.08 -11.27
C LEU A 302 -30.18 -12.52 -12.70
N GLN A 303 -29.06 -12.02 -13.23
CA GLN A 303 -28.98 -11.54 -14.60
C GLN A 303 -29.22 -12.67 -15.62
N ALA A 304 -28.64 -13.85 -15.39
CA ALA A 304 -28.89 -15.03 -16.23
C ALA A 304 -30.36 -15.46 -16.18
N ALA A 305 -31.00 -15.42 -15.01
CA ALA A 305 -32.41 -15.74 -14.86
C ALA A 305 -33.30 -14.74 -15.63
N PHE A 306 -33.02 -13.43 -15.55
CA PHE A 306 -33.75 -12.43 -16.33
C PHE A 306 -33.59 -12.63 -17.84
N TYR A 307 -32.40 -12.98 -18.30
CA TYR A 307 -32.16 -13.28 -19.71
C TYR A 307 -32.92 -14.53 -20.18
N VAL A 308 -32.97 -15.60 -19.36
CA VAL A 308 -33.76 -16.80 -19.66
C VAL A 308 -35.26 -16.48 -19.70
N ILE A 309 -35.78 -15.70 -18.76
CA ILE A 309 -37.18 -15.26 -18.75
C ILE A 309 -37.49 -14.47 -20.02
N PHE A 310 -36.62 -13.53 -20.41
CA PHE A 310 -36.76 -12.79 -21.66
C PHE A 310 -36.82 -13.72 -22.88
N LEU A 311 -35.92 -14.70 -22.99
CA LEU A 311 -35.92 -15.67 -24.09
C LEU A 311 -37.17 -16.55 -24.10
N LEU A 312 -37.68 -16.95 -22.93
CA LEU A 312 -38.90 -17.73 -22.82
C LEU A 312 -40.13 -16.92 -23.26
N CYS A 313 -40.26 -15.67 -22.82
CA CYS A 313 -41.34 -14.78 -23.24
C CYS A 313 -41.28 -14.51 -24.76
N LEU A 314 -40.07 -14.30 -25.31
CA LEU A 314 -39.88 -14.08 -26.74
C LEU A 314 -40.25 -15.34 -27.55
N SER A 315 -39.77 -16.50 -27.13
CA SER A 315 -40.05 -17.78 -27.80
C SER A 315 -41.53 -18.12 -27.75
N TYR A 316 -42.19 -17.89 -26.60
CA TYR A 316 -43.62 -18.10 -26.45
C TYR A 316 -44.44 -17.17 -27.34
N SER A 317 -44.10 -15.87 -27.39
CA SER A 317 -44.75 -14.90 -28.27
C SER A 317 -44.62 -15.29 -29.74
N LEU A 318 -43.41 -15.62 -30.20
CA LEU A 318 -43.16 -16.01 -31.60
C LEU A 318 -43.89 -17.30 -31.98
N LEU A 319 -43.83 -18.31 -31.12
CA LEU A 319 -44.46 -19.60 -31.39
C LEU A 319 -45.99 -19.48 -31.40
N SER A 320 -46.56 -18.74 -30.45
CA SER A 320 -48.01 -18.45 -30.42
C SER A 320 -48.45 -17.59 -31.61
N ALA A 321 -47.63 -16.63 -32.05
CA ALA A 321 -47.91 -15.84 -33.24
C ALA A 321 -47.92 -16.67 -34.53
N SER A 322 -47.02 -17.67 -34.62
CA SER A 322 -46.89 -18.52 -35.81
C SER A 322 -48.06 -19.49 -36.00
N THR A 323 -48.78 -19.84 -34.92
CA THR A 323 -49.88 -20.82 -34.95
C THR A 323 -51.27 -20.16 -35.01
N THR A 324 -51.37 -18.84 -34.78
CA THR A 324 -52.63 -18.09 -34.90
C THR A 324 -52.94 -17.67 -36.34
N VAL A 325 -54.22 -17.82 -36.74
CA VAL A 325 -54.70 -17.51 -38.11
C VAL A 325 -54.65 -16.02 -38.44
N ASP A 326 -54.92 -15.15 -37.46
CA ASP A 326 -54.77 -13.69 -37.58
C ASP A 326 -53.95 -13.14 -36.40
N PRO A 327 -52.68 -12.73 -36.61
CA PRO A 327 -51.77 -12.35 -35.53
C PRO A 327 -52.05 -10.99 -34.88
N THR A 328 -53.10 -10.29 -35.32
CA THR A 328 -53.48 -8.93 -34.88
C THR A 328 -54.73 -8.90 -33.97
N GLN A 329 -55.41 -10.03 -33.80
CA GLN A 329 -56.58 -10.13 -32.93
C GLN A 329 -56.18 -10.69 -31.55
N TYR A 330 -56.45 -9.91 -30.50
CA TYR A 330 -56.20 -10.30 -29.11
C TYR A 330 -57.54 -10.51 -28.40
N GLY A 331 -58.17 -11.67 -28.63
CA GLY A 331 -59.54 -11.94 -28.20
C GLY A 331 -59.66 -12.95 -27.06
N GLY A 332 -58.74 -13.92 -26.97
CA GLY A 332 -58.77 -15.00 -25.97
C GLY A 332 -57.79 -14.83 -24.80
N GLU A 333 -57.98 -15.61 -23.73
CA GLU A 333 -57.02 -15.76 -22.64
C GLU A 333 -55.57 -16.06 -23.10
N PRO A 334 -55.31 -16.97 -24.06
CA PRO A 334 -53.94 -17.20 -24.56
C PRO A 334 -53.38 -16.00 -25.34
N ASP A 335 -54.24 -15.21 -26.00
CA ASP A 335 -53.81 -14.02 -26.72
C ASP A 335 -53.45 -12.89 -25.76
N SER A 336 -54.13 -12.77 -24.62
CA SER A 336 -53.78 -11.81 -23.57
C SER A 336 -52.40 -12.08 -22.97
N LEU A 337 -52.04 -13.36 -22.76
CA LEU A 337 -50.70 -13.74 -22.29
C LEU A 337 -49.62 -13.44 -23.34
N ARG A 338 -49.92 -13.70 -24.62
CA ARG A 338 -49.04 -13.32 -25.74
C ARG A 338 -48.80 -11.81 -25.77
N GLY A 339 -49.86 -10.98 -25.68
CA GLY A 339 -49.74 -9.53 -25.66
C GLY A 339 -48.90 -9.02 -24.49
N PHE A 340 -49.04 -9.62 -23.30
CA PHE A 340 -48.16 -9.32 -22.16
C PHE A 340 -46.70 -9.67 -22.44
N CYS A 341 -46.42 -10.85 -23.00
CA CYS A 341 -45.06 -11.25 -23.39
C CYS A 341 -44.44 -10.34 -24.45
N GLU A 342 -45.22 -9.85 -25.41
CA GLU A 342 -44.77 -8.90 -26.44
C GLU A 342 -44.41 -7.54 -25.82
N ILE A 343 -45.26 -7.00 -24.94
CA ILE A 343 -44.97 -5.75 -24.22
C ILE A 343 -43.72 -5.90 -23.36
N PHE A 344 -43.60 -7.01 -22.62
CA PHE A 344 -42.45 -7.27 -21.77
C PHE A 344 -41.15 -7.39 -22.57
N THR A 345 -41.15 -8.11 -23.69
CA THR A 345 -39.96 -8.25 -24.54
C THR A 345 -39.56 -6.93 -25.17
N LEU A 346 -40.51 -6.10 -25.63
CA LEU A 346 -40.23 -4.76 -26.15
C LEU A 346 -39.60 -3.85 -25.09
N ILE A 347 -40.13 -3.84 -23.86
CA ILE A 347 -39.56 -3.05 -22.75
C ILE A 347 -38.12 -3.52 -22.45
N MET A 348 -37.89 -4.82 -22.37
CA MET A 348 -36.56 -5.38 -22.13
C MET A 348 -35.56 -5.03 -23.24
N VAL A 349 -35.98 -5.07 -24.52
CA VAL A 349 -35.13 -4.68 -25.65
C VAL A 349 -34.75 -3.20 -25.56
N VAL A 350 -35.70 -2.31 -25.27
CA VAL A 350 -35.41 -0.88 -25.08
C VAL A 350 -34.43 -0.67 -23.93
N PHE A 351 -34.62 -1.39 -22.81
CA PHE A 351 -33.71 -1.35 -21.68
C PHE A 351 -32.28 -1.78 -22.06
N TYR A 352 -32.13 -2.91 -22.77
CA TYR A 352 -30.82 -3.37 -23.25
C TYR A 352 -30.17 -2.38 -24.23
N ILE A 353 -30.93 -1.77 -25.14
CA ILE A 353 -30.42 -0.72 -26.04
C ILE A 353 -29.90 0.48 -25.22
N CYS A 354 -30.63 0.90 -24.19
CA CYS A 354 -30.18 1.98 -23.31
C CYS A 354 -28.89 1.60 -22.56
N GLU A 355 -28.77 0.36 -22.08
CA GLU A 355 -27.54 -0.14 -21.44
C GLU A 355 -26.36 -0.14 -22.40
N GLU A 356 -26.53 -0.65 -23.62
CA GLU A 356 -25.47 -0.68 -24.65
C GLU A 356 -25.02 0.74 -25.06
N ILE A 357 -25.96 1.68 -25.20
CA ILE A 357 -25.62 3.09 -25.45
C ILE A 357 -24.81 3.68 -24.29
N ASN A 358 -25.15 3.31 -23.05
CA ASN A 358 -24.40 3.77 -21.89
C ASN A 358 -22.99 3.15 -21.84
N GLN A 359 -22.85 1.87 -22.20
CA GLN A 359 -21.55 1.21 -22.31
C GLN A 359 -20.67 1.81 -23.40
N MET A 360 -21.23 2.21 -24.55
CA MET A 360 -20.47 2.87 -25.62
C MET A 360 -19.99 4.29 -25.25
N ARG A 361 -20.62 4.94 -24.27
CA ARG A 361 -20.22 6.28 -23.80
C ARG A 361 -19.14 6.25 -22.71
N LEU A 362 -18.96 5.12 -22.05
CA LEU A 362 -17.99 4.87 -20.98
C LEU A 362 -16.67 4.36 -21.55
#